data_AF-A0A937NIC0-F1
#
_entry.id   AF-A0A937NIC0-F1
#
_cell.length_a   1.000
_cell.length_b   1.000
_cell.length_c   1.000
_cell.angle_alpha   90.00
_cell.angle_beta   90.00
_cell.angle_gamma   90.00
#
_symmetry.space_group_name_H-M   'P 1'
#
loop_
_entity.id
_entity.type
_entity.pdbx_description
1 polymer ?
#
loop_
_entity_poly.entity_id
_entity_poly.type
_entity_poly.pdbx_seq_one_letter_code
_entity_poly.pdbx_strand_id
1 'polypeptide(L)'
;MESTAQDSDVKIKRLELGPFGTNAYIVVCQATGDSILVDAPAEAGEILRQLDGTNPRYIVISHSHFDHIQALDEVKSELKIPVAVHPLDAANLPSP
;
A
#
# COMPACT_ATOMS: atom_id res chain seq x y z
N MET A 1 -7.86 7.56 -10.54
CA MET A 1 -8.87 8.35 -9.77
C MET A 1 -8.71 8.13 -8.27
N GLU A 2 -8.77 9.17 -7.43
CA GLU A 2 -8.71 9.03 -5.96
C GLU A 2 -10.12 9.08 -5.34
N SER A 3 -10.35 8.28 -4.29
CA SER A 3 -11.56 8.36 -3.48
C SER A 3 -11.27 8.04 -2.01
N THR A 4 -12.01 8.63 -1.07
CA THR A 4 -11.87 8.39 0.37
C THR A 4 -13.21 7.98 0.98
N ALA A 5 -13.19 6.96 1.84
CA ALA A 5 -14.27 6.62 2.76
C ALA A 5 -13.77 6.72 4.20
N GLN A 6 -14.59 7.20 5.13
CA GLN A 6 -14.20 7.33 6.53
C GLN A 6 -15.40 7.31 7.48
N ASP A 7 -15.19 6.79 8.69
CA ASP A 7 -16.08 6.94 9.84
C ASP A 7 -15.32 7.54 11.03
N SER A 8 -15.70 7.26 12.28
CA SER A 8 -14.97 7.75 13.47
C SER A 8 -13.69 6.98 13.78
N ASP A 9 -13.56 5.75 13.27
CA ASP A 9 -12.54 4.80 13.68
C ASP A 9 -11.50 4.58 12.58
N VAL A 10 -11.93 4.56 11.33
CA VAL A 10 -11.09 4.24 10.16
C VAL A 10 -11.26 5.25 9.04
N LYS A 11 -10.15 5.50 8.32
CA LYS A 11 -10.14 6.21 7.04
C LYS A 11 -9.48 5.32 5.99
N ILE A 12 -10.13 5.15 4.85
CA ILE A 12 -9.65 4.36 3.72
C ILE A 12 -9.51 5.29 2.52
N LYS A 13 -8.29 5.47 2.04
CA LYS A 13 -8.01 6.10 0.75
C LYS A 13 -7.84 5.01 -0.30
N ARG A 14 -8.48 5.16 -1.46
CA ARG A 14 -8.27 4.34 -2.66
C ARG A 14 -7.54 5.18 -3.69
N LEU A 15 -6.43 4.67 -4.18
CA LEU A 15 -5.64 5.24 -5.26
C LEU A 15 -5.68 4.27 -6.44
N GLU A 16 -6.23 4.69 -7.56
CA GLU A 16 -6.20 3.93 -8.81
C GLU A 16 -4.99 4.37 -9.61
N LEU A 17 -4.05 3.45 -9.80
CA LEU A 17 -2.68 3.71 -10.25
C LEU A 17 -2.29 2.80 -11.42
N GLY A 18 -1.31 3.26 -12.21
CA GLY A 18 -0.73 2.48 -13.30
C GLY A 18 -1.65 2.28 -14.50
N PRO A 19 -1.15 1.60 -15.55
CA PRO A 19 -1.87 1.46 -16.81
C PRO A 19 -3.08 0.50 -16.74
N PHE A 20 -3.17 -0.31 -15.68
CA PHE A 20 -4.26 -1.28 -15.47
C PHE A 20 -5.38 -0.74 -14.58
N GLY A 21 -5.23 0.47 -14.03
CA GLY A 21 -6.18 1.02 -13.06
C GLY A 21 -6.27 0.18 -11.80
N THR A 22 -5.16 -0.42 -11.37
CA THR A 22 -5.10 -1.26 -10.17
C THR A 22 -5.18 -0.36 -8.94
N ASN A 23 -5.95 -0.79 -7.94
CA ASN A 23 -6.17 0.00 -6.74
C ASN A 23 -5.13 -0.32 -5.67
N ALA A 24 -4.43 0.71 -5.18
CA ALA A 24 -3.81 0.69 -3.86
C ALA A 24 -4.79 1.24 -2.82
N TYR A 25 -4.69 0.76 -1.58
CA TYR A 25 -5.45 1.30 -0.47
C TYR A 25 -4.56 1.72 0.68
N ILE A 26 -4.87 2.85 1.30
CA ILE A 26 -4.26 3.26 2.56
C ILE A 26 -5.35 3.25 3.61
N VAL A 27 -5.22 2.34 4.58
CA VAL A 27 -6.16 2.19 5.69
C VAL A 27 -5.51 2.79 6.93
N VAL A 28 -6.16 3.79 7.53
CA VAL A 28 -5.64 4.56 8.67
C VAL A 28 -6.58 4.41 9.85
N CYS A 29 -6.04 4.03 11.01
CA CYS A 29 -6.73 4.09 12.29
C CYS A 29 -6.78 5.55 12.76
N GLN A 30 -7.96 6.12 12.91
CA GLN A 30 -8.11 7.54 13.28
C GLN A 30 -7.69 7.84 14.72
N ALA A 31 -7.76 6.86 15.61
CA ALA A 31 -7.37 7.02 17.01
C ALA A 31 -5.85 7.13 17.21
N THR A 32 -5.05 6.47 16.36
CA THR A 32 -3.59 6.32 16.55
C THR A 32 -2.76 6.94 15.44
N GLY A 33 -3.35 7.13 14.24
CA GLY A 33 -2.63 7.48 13.03
C GLY A 33 -1.91 6.30 12.38
N ASP A 34 -1.89 5.11 13.01
CA ASP A 34 -1.31 3.91 12.43
C ASP A 34 -2.01 3.56 11.11
N SER A 35 -1.22 3.18 10.11
CA SER A 35 -1.74 2.86 8.79
C SER A 35 -1.12 1.61 8.19
N ILE A 36 -1.83 1.04 7.21
CA ILE A 36 -1.28 0.03 6.32
C ILE A 36 -1.47 0.47 4.87
N LEU A 37 -0.51 0.09 4.02
CA LEU A 37 -0.65 0.12 2.57
C LEU A 37 -1.12 -1.26 2.11
N VAL A 38 -2.15 -1.33 1.29
CA VAL A 38 -2.58 -2.54 0.59
C VAL A 38 -2.26 -2.38 -0.89
N ASP A 39 -1.41 -3.26 -1.39
CA ASP A 39 -0.82 -3.28 -2.73
C ASP A 39 0.02 -2.04 -3.09
N ALA A 40 0.99 -2.21 -3.99
CA ALA A 40 1.86 -1.16 -4.51
C ALA A 40 1.93 -1.23 -6.05
N PRO A 41 0.86 -0.83 -6.76
CA PRO A 41 0.72 -1.04 -8.20
C PRO A 41 1.74 -0.29 -9.06
N ALA A 42 1.84 1.02 -8.89
CA ALA A 42 2.67 1.93 -9.67
C ALA A 42 2.83 3.26 -8.91
N GLU A 43 3.55 4.22 -9.49
CA GLU A 43 3.61 5.61 -9.02
C GLU A 43 3.99 5.71 -7.52
N ALA A 44 5.08 5.06 -7.11
CA ALA A 44 5.55 5.01 -5.72
C ALA A 44 5.57 6.38 -5.03
N GLY A 45 5.98 7.45 -5.73
CA GLY A 45 5.93 8.81 -5.22
C GLY A 45 4.52 9.28 -4.83
N GLU A 46 3.46 8.89 -5.54
CA GLU A 46 2.08 9.19 -5.14
C GLU A 46 1.67 8.39 -3.90
N ILE A 47 2.03 7.11 -3.84
CA ILE A 47 1.79 6.27 -2.66
C ILE A 47 2.45 6.90 -1.42
N LEU A 48 3.72 7.27 -1.51
CA LEU A 48 4.47 7.88 -0.41
C LEU A 48 3.90 9.24 0.00
N ARG A 49 3.50 10.08 -0.96
CA ARG A 49 2.79 11.34 -0.69
C ARG A 49 1.49 11.11 0.08
N GLN A 50 0.75 10.07 -0.26
CA GLN A 50 -0.55 9.79 0.36
C GLN A 50 -0.43 9.14 1.74
N LEU A 51 0.70 8.50 2.03
CA LEU A 51 1.09 7.98 3.34
C LEU A 51 1.67 9.06 4.27
N ASP A 52 2.10 10.20 3.72
CA ASP A 52 2.64 11.31 4.52
C ASP A 52 1.64 11.76 5.60
N GLY A 53 2.16 12.04 6.80
CA GLY A 53 1.35 12.35 7.99
C GLY A 53 0.59 11.17 8.61
N THR A 54 0.74 9.95 8.09
CA THR A 54 0.29 8.72 8.75
C THR A 54 1.46 7.96 9.38
N ASN A 55 1.20 6.86 10.07
CA ASN A 55 2.23 6.02 10.68
C ASN A 55 2.19 4.59 10.08
N PRO A 56 2.79 4.36 8.90
CA PRO A 56 2.73 3.08 8.21
C PRO A 56 3.38 1.97 9.03
N ARG A 57 2.65 0.87 9.24
CA ARG A 57 3.11 -0.29 10.00
C ARG A 57 3.44 -1.49 9.12
N TYR A 58 2.69 -1.67 8.05
CA TYR A 58 2.84 -2.79 7.11
C TYR A 58 2.53 -2.36 5.68
N ILE A 59 3.22 -2.98 4.73
CA ILE A 59 2.74 -3.13 3.35
C ILE A 59 2.11 -4.52 3.26
N VAL A 60 0.86 -4.61 2.86
CA VAL A 60 0.12 -5.87 2.71
C VAL A 60 -0.12 -6.09 1.22
N ILE A 61 0.33 -7.23 0.69
CA ILE A 61 0.10 -7.60 -0.70
C ILE A 61 -1.04 -8.60 -0.77
N SER A 62 -2.08 -8.27 -1.54
CA SER A 62 -3.28 -9.10 -1.70
C SER A 62 -2.95 -10.41 -2.43
N HIS A 63 -2.16 -10.32 -3.50
CA HIS A 63 -1.58 -11.42 -4.27
C HIS A 63 -0.46 -10.87 -5.16
N SER A 64 0.42 -11.73 -5.67
CA SER A 64 1.66 -11.28 -6.33
C SER A 64 1.56 -11.11 -7.85
N HIS A 65 0.39 -10.75 -8.39
CA HIS A 65 0.33 -10.34 -9.79
C HIS A 65 1.13 -9.05 -9.99
N PHE A 66 1.79 -8.95 -11.15
CA PHE A 66 2.73 -7.89 -11.43
C PHE A 66 2.14 -6.48 -11.23
N ASP A 67 0.90 -6.26 -11.66
CA ASP A 67 0.19 -4.98 -11.53
C ASP A 67 -0.15 -4.58 -10.09
N HIS A 68 0.04 -5.46 -9.10
CA HIS A 68 -0.12 -5.14 -7.68
C HIS A 68 1.20 -4.82 -6.97
N ILE A 69 2.35 -5.07 -7.60
CA ILE A 69 3.67 -5.02 -6.93
C ILE A 69 4.73 -4.20 -7.68
N GLN A 70 4.43 -3.52 -8.79
CA GLN A 70 5.48 -2.86 -9.58
C GLN A 70 6.21 -1.76 -8.82
N ALA A 71 5.52 -1.06 -7.92
CA ALA A 71 6.11 -0.01 -7.07
C ALA A 71 6.63 -0.53 -5.72
N LEU A 72 6.52 -1.84 -5.44
CA LEU A 72 6.81 -2.41 -4.12
C LEU A 72 8.27 -2.18 -3.70
N ASP A 73 9.24 -2.37 -4.60
CA ASP A 73 10.65 -2.19 -4.28
C ASP A 73 10.98 -0.77 -3.83
N GLU A 74 10.50 0.22 -4.56
CA GLU A 74 10.71 1.63 -4.24
C GLU A 74 10.04 2.01 -2.92
N VAL A 75 8.75 1.66 -2.75
CA VAL A 75 8.00 1.94 -1.52
C VAL A 75 8.62 1.25 -0.30
N LYS A 76 9.06 -0.01 -0.43
CA LYS A 76 9.73 -0.76 0.64
C LYS A 76 11.05 -0.09 1.04
N SER A 77 11.83 0.38 0.06
CA SER A 77 13.13 1.01 0.31
C SER A 77 13.02 2.32 1.10
N GLU A 78 11.95 3.09 0.87
CA GLU A 78 11.66 4.34 1.57
C GLU A 78 11.05 4.10 2.96
N LEU A 79 10.05 3.23 3.07
CA LEU A 79 9.33 3.04 4.34
C LEU A 79 10.09 2.17 5.35
N LYS A 80 10.87 1.18 4.89
CA LYS A 80 11.63 0.24 5.74
C LYS A 80 10.77 -0.47 6.80
N ILE A 81 9.54 -0.81 6.42
CA ILE A 81 8.57 -1.55 7.24
C ILE A 81 8.35 -2.97 6.71
N PRO A 82 7.81 -3.89 7.52
CA PRO A 82 7.53 -5.25 7.08
C PRO A 82 6.53 -5.31 5.91
N VAL A 83 6.77 -6.25 5.00
CA VAL A 83 5.83 -6.63 3.94
C VAL A 83 5.15 -7.95 4.35
N ALA A 84 3.82 -7.96 4.37
CA ALA A 84 3.01 -9.13 4.65
C ALA A 84 2.36 -9.63 3.36
N VAL A 85 2.46 -10.93 3.11
CA VAL A 85 1.87 -11.61 1.95
C VAL A 85 1.59 -13.06 2.31
N HIS A 86 0.66 -13.71 1.60
CA HIS A 86 0.45 -15.15 1.75
C HIS A 86 1.72 -15.94 1.32
N PRO A 87 2.11 -17.03 2.01
CA PRO A 87 3.33 -17.77 1.67
C PRO A 87 3.39 -18.32 0.24
N LEU A 88 2.24 -18.60 -0.38
CA LEU A 88 2.17 -19.09 -1.77
C LEU A 88 2.51 -18.00 -2.80
N ASP A 89 2.42 -16.72 -2.44
CA ASP A 89 2.71 -15.57 -3.29
C ASP A 89 4.13 -15.01 -3.02
N ALA A 90 4.76 -15.38 -1.91
CA ALA A 90 6.03 -14.80 -1.45
C ALA A 90 7.20 -14.97 -2.44
N ALA A 91 7.20 -16.04 -3.25
CA ALA A 91 8.28 -16.30 -4.22
C ALA A 91 8.36 -15.26 -5.35
N ASN A 92 7.27 -14.52 -5.59
CA ASN A 92 7.19 -13.50 -6.63
C ASN A 92 7.47 -12.10 -6.08
N LEU A 93 7.69 -11.95 -4.77
CA LEU A 93 8.05 -10.68 -4.17
C LEU A 93 9.58 -10.49 -4.15
N PRO A 94 10.05 -9.23 -4.13
CA PRO A 94 11.45 -8.93 -3.93
C PRO A 94 11.98 -9.55 -2.64
N SER A 95 13.23 -10.00 -2.66
CA SER A 95 13.87 -10.60 -1.47
C SER A 95 13.87 -9.61 -0.28
N PRO A 96 13.80 -10.12 0.97
CA PRO A 96 13.81 -9.32 2.19
C PRO A 96 14.93 -8.28 2.26
#